data_AF-A0A2V2NA54-F1
#
_entry.id   AF-A0A2V2NA54-F1
#
_cell.length_a   1.000
_cell.length_b   1.000
_cell.length_c   1.000
_cell.angle_alpha   90.00
_cell.angle_beta   90.00
_cell.angle_gamma   90.00
#
_symmetry.space_group_name_H-M   'P 1'
#
loop_
_entity.id
_entity.type
_entity.pdbx_description
1 polymer ?
#
loop_
_entity_poly.entity_id
_entity_poly.type
_entity_poly.pdbx_seq_one_letter_code
_entity_poly.pdbx_strand_id
1 'polypeptide(L)'
;MTSIYETACRIFQAGLYPDLISFLHSRYGFTEDTIRRYRLGFSPVDDDAFLMQIFEHHTREEMRVSGLFHESGDGRLFPVWRGRIMFPYLVSGIPQYFIGRRIPEVTTDDLYIPEDERRPKYKKQLVHSKKRDWLQSKEPVFGIDSVKDGEPLIITEGVADCISVHQAGYPAISPVTVQFKEDHAHEMYSICKNAGRIVIIMDNETNKAGTLGAVRTGLKMEELGLSPYMADIPRPDELDKVDLNDFIKTGGNLSGLIKNSYPVSEHPEAQTIMKEKWKKITREKLIPQCKEVYFSKCGTKKRKSAPLQKYPLDIVSRYLPSVETLTGLRPGTQGAHPVYGSSTGTNLRISSDGDRWFCYHRGNEGNGDALKWISVYHLHLIHESEELTGSAFLKTIRYAWDTYVPDQAKEVVTA
;
A
#
# COMPACT_ATOMS: atom_id res chain seq x y z
N MET A 1 -10.04 3.83 -37.07
CA MET A 1 -10.24 2.37 -36.91
C MET A 1 -10.59 2.12 -35.45
N THR A 2 -11.52 1.22 -35.17
CA THR A 2 -11.86 0.80 -33.79
C THR A 2 -10.63 0.18 -33.14
N SER A 3 -10.41 0.36 -31.83
CA SER A 3 -9.30 -0.31 -31.13
C SER A 3 -9.50 -1.83 -31.13
N ILE A 4 -8.42 -2.62 -31.22
CA ILE A 4 -8.49 -4.08 -31.11
C ILE A 4 -9.11 -4.54 -29.78
N TYR A 5 -8.89 -3.80 -28.70
CA TYR A 5 -9.51 -4.08 -27.40
C TYR A 5 -11.02 -3.81 -27.42
N GLU A 6 -11.48 -2.81 -28.16
CA GLU A 6 -12.91 -2.53 -28.32
C GLU A 6 -13.59 -3.65 -29.12
N THR A 7 -12.96 -4.12 -30.20
CA THR A 7 -13.44 -5.27 -30.98
C THR A 7 -13.50 -6.54 -30.12
N ALA A 8 -12.42 -6.86 -29.39
CA ALA A 8 -12.38 -8.02 -28.50
C ALA A 8 -13.46 -7.95 -27.41
N CYS A 9 -13.66 -6.78 -26.80
CA CYS A 9 -14.69 -6.57 -25.79
C CYS A 9 -16.08 -6.87 -26.34
N ARG A 10 -16.42 -6.41 -27.55
CA ARG A 10 -17.71 -6.69 -28.19
C ARG A 10 -17.92 -8.18 -28.44
N ILE A 11 -16.89 -8.88 -28.93
CA ILE A 11 -16.95 -10.34 -29.13
C ILE A 11 -17.20 -11.05 -27.80
N PHE A 12 -16.50 -10.65 -26.73
CA PHE A 12 -16.72 -11.24 -25.41
C PHE A 12 -18.12 -10.94 -24.87
N GLN A 13 -18.63 -9.72 -25.03
CA GLN A 13 -20.00 -9.37 -24.64
C GLN A 13 -21.03 -10.23 -25.38
N ALA A 14 -20.84 -10.45 -26.69
CA ALA A 14 -21.72 -11.32 -27.48
C ALA A 14 -21.66 -12.80 -27.05
N GLY A 15 -20.54 -13.24 -26.47
CA GLY A 15 -20.36 -14.60 -25.94
C GLY A 15 -21.03 -14.85 -24.59
N LEU A 16 -21.60 -13.83 -23.92
CA LEU A 16 -22.17 -13.97 -22.58
C LEU A 16 -23.63 -14.47 -22.64
N TYR A 17 -23.82 -15.79 -22.57
CA TYR A 17 -25.13 -16.43 -22.63
C TYR A 17 -25.88 -16.46 -21.27
N PRO A 18 -27.21 -16.69 -21.24
CA PRO A 18 -28.04 -16.54 -20.04
C PRO A 18 -27.58 -17.31 -18.79
N ASP A 19 -27.01 -18.51 -18.95
CA ASP A 19 -26.51 -19.30 -17.82
C ASP A 19 -25.30 -18.65 -17.15
N LEU A 20 -24.43 -17.99 -17.92
CA LEU A 20 -23.30 -17.23 -17.39
C LEU A 20 -23.75 -15.95 -16.69
N ILE A 21 -24.79 -15.30 -17.22
CA ILE A 21 -25.42 -14.16 -16.55
C ILE A 21 -25.99 -14.62 -15.21
N SER A 22 -26.69 -15.74 -15.18
CA SER A 22 -27.21 -16.37 -13.96
C SER A 22 -26.10 -16.74 -12.97
N PHE A 23 -24.94 -17.19 -13.46
CA PHE A 23 -23.76 -17.39 -12.64
C PHE A 23 -23.24 -16.08 -12.05
N LEU A 24 -23.18 -14.98 -12.82
CA LEU A 24 -22.73 -13.68 -12.32
C LEU A 24 -23.66 -13.13 -11.22
N HIS A 25 -24.98 -13.25 -11.41
CA HIS A 25 -25.98 -12.93 -10.39
C HIS A 25 -25.80 -13.78 -9.15
N SER A 26 -25.75 -15.11 -9.31
CA SER A 26 -25.73 -16.03 -8.18
C SER A 26 -24.39 -16.05 -7.44
N ARG A 27 -23.25 -15.94 -8.11
CA ARG A 27 -21.93 -15.96 -7.47
C ARG A 27 -21.58 -14.61 -6.87
N TYR A 28 -21.70 -13.54 -7.64
CA TYR A 28 -21.21 -12.21 -7.27
C TYR A 28 -22.31 -11.25 -6.81
N GLY A 29 -23.56 -11.48 -7.21
CA GLY A 29 -24.65 -10.52 -6.96
C GLY A 29 -24.62 -9.33 -7.93
N PHE A 30 -23.93 -9.45 -9.08
CA PHE A 30 -23.87 -8.38 -10.06
C PHE A 30 -25.21 -8.21 -10.76
N THR A 31 -25.81 -7.03 -10.67
CA THR A 31 -27.03 -6.70 -11.41
C THR A 31 -26.80 -6.63 -12.92
N GLU A 32 -27.87 -6.69 -13.71
CA GLU A 32 -27.82 -6.50 -15.17
C GLU A 32 -27.13 -5.18 -15.56
N ASP A 33 -27.44 -4.11 -14.82
CA ASP A 33 -26.82 -2.81 -15.04
C ASP A 33 -25.31 -2.84 -14.77
N THR A 34 -24.89 -3.53 -13.72
CA THR A 34 -23.46 -3.74 -13.42
C THR A 34 -22.77 -4.55 -14.52
N ILE A 35 -23.36 -5.68 -14.95
CA ILE A 35 -22.83 -6.51 -16.05
C ILE A 35 -22.65 -5.67 -17.32
N ARG A 36 -23.65 -4.85 -17.67
CA ARG A 36 -23.63 -3.95 -18.82
C ARG A 36 -22.60 -2.82 -18.68
N ARG A 37 -22.58 -2.10 -17.56
CA ARG A 37 -21.66 -0.97 -17.31
C ARG A 37 -20.20 -1.40 -17.37
N TYR A 38 -19.88 -2.57 -16.81
CA TYR A 38 -18.53 -3.13 -16.84
C TYR A 38 -18.21 -3.90 -18.11
N ARG A 39 -19.19 -4.05 -19.00
CA ARG A 39 -19.03 -4.74 -20.28
C ARG A 39 -18.48 -6.16 -20.10
N LEU A 40 -18.95 -6.85 -19.05
CA LEU A 40 -18.55 -8.22 -18.78
C LEU A 40 -18.90 -9.10 -19.98
N GLY A 41 -18.08 -10.13 -20.21
CA GLY A 41 -18.22 -10.99 -21.37
C GLY A 41 -17.74 -12.41 -21.10
N PHE A 42 -17.65 -13.20 -22.15
CA PHE A 42 -17.13 -14.56 -22.11
C PHE A 42 -16.24 -14.81 -23.32
N SER A 43 -15.04 -15.36 -23.10
CA SER A 43 -14.13 -15.70 -24.18
C SER A 43 -14.61 -16.98 -24.88
N PRO A 44 -14.66 -17.03 -26.23
CA PRO A 44 -14.96 -18.25 -26.97
C PRO A 44 -14.12 -19.44 -26.50
N VAL A 45 -14.70 -20.65 -26.55
CA VAL A 45 -13.99 -21.90 -26.23
C VAL A 45 -13.13 -22.36 -27.42
N ASP A 46 -13.64 -22.13 -28.62
CA ASP A 46 -12.97 -22.43 -29.89
C ASP A 46 -11.99 -21.31 -30.26
N ASP A 47 -10.77 -21.70 -30.59
CA ASP A 47 -9.68 -20.79 -30.96
C ASP A 47 -9.95 -20.04 -32.24
N ASP A 48 -10.39 -20.78 -33.25
CA ASP A 48 -10.57 -20.26 -34.60
C ASP A 48 -11.69 -19.22 -34.61
N ALA A 49 -12.74 -19.43 -33.81
CA ALA A 49 -13.87 -18.51 -33.69
C ALA A 49 -13.45 -17.10 -33.22
N PHE A 50 -12.61 -16.99 -32.19
CA PHE A 50 -12.15 -15.67 -31.70
C PHE A 50 -11.14 -15.04 -32.67
N LEU A 51 -10.22 -15.87 -33.18
CA LEU A 51 -9.17 -15.43 -34.10
C LEU A 51 -9.75 -14.85 -35.39
N MET A 52 -10.68 -15.56 -36.04
CA MET A 52 -11.31 -15.15 -37.30
C MET A 52 -12.06 -13.82 -37.15
N GLN A 53 -12.88 -13.67 -36.10
CA GLN A 53 -13.63 -12.44 -35.85
C GLN A 53 -12.73 -11.21 -35.62
N ILE A 54 -11.56 -11.39 -35.01
CA ILE A 54 -10.60 -10.29 -34.86
C ILE A 54 -9.93 -9.97 -36.21
N PHE A 55 -9.59 -10.98 -37.01
CA PHE A 55 -8.97 -10.81 -38.34
C PHE A 55 -9.86 -10.06 -39.34
N GLU A 56 -11.18 -10.06 -39.17
CA GLU A 56 -12.11 -9.27 -40.00
C GLU A 56 -11.87 -7.75 -39.89
N HIS A 57 -11.23 -7.30 -38.81
CA HIS A 57 -11.08 -5.88 -38.49
C HIS A 57 -9.64 -5.44 -38.19
N HIS A 58 -8.75 -6.40 -37.92
CA HIS A 58 -7.40 -6.14 -37.46
C HIS A 58 -6.36 -6.97 -38.20
N THR A 59 -5.19 -6.37 -38.37
CA THR A 59 -4.02 -7.02 -38.95
C THR A 59 -3.40 -8.02 -37.97
N ARG A 60 -2.67 -8.99 -38.52
CA ARG A 60 -1.89 -9.95 -37.73
C ARG A 60 -0.93 -9.24 -36.76
N GLU A 61 -0.32 -8.14 -37.17
CA GLU A 61 0.63 -7.41 -36.34
C GLU A 61 -0.04 -6.74 -35.14
N GLU A 62 -1.20 -6.09 -35.35
CA GLU A 62 -2.00 -5.53 -34.26
C GLU A 62 -2.38 -6.61 -33.24
N MET A 63 -2.79 -7.79 -33.71
CA MET A 63 -3.09 -8.95 -32.84
C MET A 63 -1.85 -9.40 -32.06
N ARG A 64 -0.70 -9.53 -32.73
CA ARG A 64 0.57 -10.00 -32.15
C ARG A 64 1.07 -9.09 -31.02
N VAL A 65 0.94 -7.77 -31.18
CA VAL A 65 1.41 -6.79 -30.17
C VAL A 65 0.38 -6.47 -29.08
N SER A 66 -0.90 -6.84 -29.29
CA SER A 66 -2.00 -6.51 -28.38
C SER A 66 -1.95 -7.23 -27.02
N GLY A 67 -1.27 -8.38 -26.94
CA GLY A 67 -1.28 -9.24 -25.76
C GLY A 67 -2.55 -10.10 -25.60
N LEU A 68 -3.47 -10.07 -26.55
CA LEU A 68 -4.66 -10.95 -26.60
C LEU A 68 -4.35 -12.36 -27.13
N PHE A 69 -3.18 -12.54 -27.76
CA PHE A 69 -2.76 -13.78 -28.40
C PHE A 69 -1.35 -14.20 -27.98
N HIS A 70 -1.13 -15.50 -27.83
CA HIS A 70 0.19 -16.13 -27.86
C HIS A 70 0.66 -16.27 -29.30
N GLU A 71 1.97 -16.28 -29.52
CA GLU A 71 2.60 -16.59 -30.80
C GLU A 71 3.47 -17.84 -30.64
N SER A 72 3.26 -18.85 -31.49
CA SER A 72 4.12 -20.04 -31.56
C SER A 72 5.39 -19.77 -32.36
N GLY A 73 6.36 -20.70 -32.29
CA GLY A 73 7.63 -20.58 -33.01
C GLY A 73 7.51 -20.53 -34.54
N ASP A 74 6.42 -21.07 -35.10
CA ASP A 74 6.09 -20.99 -36.54
C ASP A 74 5.23 -19.78 -36.91
N GLY A 75 4.98 -18.86 -35.96
CA GLY A 75 4.24 -17.62 -36.19
C GLY A 75 2.72 -17.78 -36.23
N ARG A 76 2.15 -18.87 -35.69
CA ARG A 76 0.70 -18.96 -35.51
C ARG A 76 0.27 -18.22 -34.24
N LEU A 77 -0.87 -17.55 -34.32
CA LEU A 77 -1.45 -16.84 -33.18
C LEU A 77 -2.52 -17.71 -32.52
N PHE A 78 -2.54 -17.74 -31.19
CA PHE A 78 -3.51 -18.48 -30.39
C PHE A 78 -4.12 -17.58 -29.31
N PRO A 79 -5.43 -17.58 -29.10
CA PRO A 79 -6.05 -16.80 -28.03
C PRO A 79 -5.43 -17.07 -26.66
N VAL A 80 -5.30 -16.03 -25.83
CA VAL A 80 -4.83 -16.18 -24.44
C VAL A 80 -5.85 -16.93 -23.58
N TRP A 81 -7.14 -16.77 -23.87
CA TRP A 81 -8.21 -17.36 -23.08
C TRP A 81 -9.11 -18.27 -23.91
N ARG A 82 -9.60 -19.35 -23.28
CA ARG A 82 -10.66 -20.21 -23.80
C ARG A 82 -11.66 -20.52 -22.70
N GLY A 83 -12.92 -20.14 -22.91
CA GLY A 83 -14.02 -20.42 -21.99
C GLY A 83 -13.92 -19.77 -20.60
N ARG A 84 -13.60 -18.47 -20.52
CA ARG A 84 -13.49 -17.71 -19.27
C ARG A 84 -14.45 -16.51 -19.27
N ILE A 85 -14.98 -16.15 -18.09
CA ILE A 85 -15.68 -14.88 -17.92
C ILE A 85 -14.65 -13.74 -17.99
N MET A 86 -14.90 -12.77 -18.86
CA MET A 86 -14.00 -11.69 -19.15
C MET A 86 -14.40 -10.43 -18.39
N PHE A 87 -13.43 -9.85 -17.70
CA PHE A 87 -13.51 -8.57 -16.99
C PHE A 87 -12.61 -7.56 -17.70
N PRO A 88 -13.18 -6.65 -18.51
CA PRO A 88 -12.42 -5.57 -19.12
C PRO A 88 -12.01 -4.54 -18.09
N TYR A 89 -10.79 -4.02 -18.21
CA TYR A 89 -10.33 -2.85 -17.49
C TYR A 89 -10.67 -1.64 -18.37
N LEU A 90 -11.62 -0.85 -17.92
CA LEU A 90 -12.07 0.35 -18.61
C LEU A 90 -11.27 1.57 -18.14
N VAL A 91 -10.86 2.40 -19.09
CA VAL A 91 -10.29 3.72 -18.86
C VAL A 91 -11.07 4.71 -19.70
N SER A 92 -11.73 5.67 -19.06
CA SER A 92 -12.75 6.53 -19.65
C SER A 92 -13.82 5.74 -20.43
N GLY A 93 -14.24 4.59 -19.89
CA GLY A 93 -15.22 3.69 -20.52
C GLY A 93 -14.69 2.86 -21.71
N ILE A 94 -13.41 3.02 -22.09
CA ILE A 94 -12.79 2.30 -23.20
C ILE A 94 -11.99 1.11 -22.65
N PRO A 95 -12.18 -0.13 -23.16
CA PRO A 95 -11.40 -1.28 -22.73
C PRO A 95 -9.94 -1.12 -23.15
N GLN A 96 -9.03 -1.29 -22.18
CA GLN A 96 -7.58 -1.22 -22.40
C GLN A 96 -6.85 -2.51 -22.05
N TYR A 97 -7.50 -3.38 -21.26
CA TYR A 97 -6.91 -4.62 -20.76
C TYR A 97 -8.00 -5.61 -20.33
N PHE A 98 -7.67 -6.90 -20.21
CA PHE A 98 -8.62 -7.91 -19.77
C PHE A 98 -8.01 -8.90 -18.75
N ILE A 99 -8.87 -9.39 -17.87
CA ILE A 99 -8.61 -10.57 -17.04
C ILE A 99 -9.76 -11.57 -17.19
N GLY A 100 -9.41 -12.85 -17.31
CA GLY A 100 -10.35 -13.95 -17.52
C GLY A 100 -10.49 -14.82 -16.27
N ARG A 101 -11.72 -14.99 -15.77
CA ARG A 101 -12.07 -15.88 -14.66
C ARG A 101 -12.37 -17.29 -15.15
N ARG A 102 -11.71 -18.28 -14.54
CA ARG A 102 -11.97 -19.70 -14.74
C ARG A 102 -13.39 -20.08 -14.31
N ILE A 103 -14.05 -20.87 -15.16
CA ILE A 103 -15.25 -21.64 -14.86
C ILE A 103 -14.89 -23.11 -15.09
N PRO A 104 -14.83 -23.96 -14.04
CA PRO A 104 -14.35 -25.33 -14.15
C PRO A 104 -14.97 -26.15 -15.27
N GLU A 105 -16.25 -25.93 -15.55
CA GLU A 105 -17.07 -26.71 -16.48
C GLU A 105 -16.79 -26.37 -17.95
N VAL A 106 -16.28 -25.18 -18.26
CA VAL A 106 -16.14 -24.69 -19.65
C VAL A 106 -14.75 -24.13 -20.00
N THR A 107 -13.90 -23.83 -19.01
CA THR A 107 -12.55 -23.32 -19.28
C THR A 107 -11.64 -24.43 -19.80
N THR A 108 -11.11 -24.26 -21.01
CA THR A 108 -10.26 -25.26 -21.67
C THR A 108 -8.79 -24.85 -21.80
N ASP A 109 -8.46 -23.58 -21.55
CA ASP A 109 -7.09 -23.05 -21.69
C ASP A 109 -6.11 -23.46 -20.58
N ASP A 110 -6.57 -24.27 -19.62
CA ASP A 110 -5.79 -24.82 -18.51
C ASP A 110 -5.82 -26.35 -18.44
N LEU A 111 -6.38 -27.03 -19.44
CA LEU A 111 -6.47 -28.50 -19.47
C LEU A 111 -5.10 -29.19 -19.51
N TYR A 112 -4.06 -28.48 -19.94
CA TYR A 112 -2.68 -28.97 -19.91
C TYR A 112 -2.12 -29.08 -18.48
N ILE A 113 -2.76 -28.43 -17.51
CA ILE A 113 -2.41 -28.53 -16.09
C ILE A 113 -3.10 -29.78 -15.53
N PRO A 114 -2.35 -30.72 -14.94
CA PRO A 114 -2.91 -31.90 -14.29
C PRO A 114 -4.05 -31.56 -13.33
N GLU A 115 -5.03 -32.45 -13.20
CA GLU A 115 -6.23 -32.20 -12.38
C GLU A 115 -5.93 -32.11 -10.88
N ASP A 116 -4.87 -32.79 -10.43
CA ASP A 116 -4.33 -32.73 -9.07
C ASP A 116 -3.50 -31.46 -8.80
N GLU A 117 -3.18 -30.68 -9.84
CA GLU A 117 -2.49 -29.41 -9.72
C GLU A 117 -3.47 -28.22 -9.64
N ARG A 118 -3.07 -27.19 -8.88
CA ARG A 118 -3.90 -25.99 -8.70
C ARG A 118 -3.96 -25.16 -9.98
N ARG A 119 -5.07 -25.27 -10.70
CA ARG A 119 -5.39 -24.42 -11.86
C ARG A 119 -5.66 -22.97 -11.44
N PRO A 120 -5.15 -21.96 -12.18
CA PRO A 120 -5.28 -20.56 -11.79
C PRO A 120 -6.72 -20.05 -11.93
N LYS A 121 -7.23 -19.45 -10.84
CA LYS A 121 -8.56 -18.82 -10.77
C LYS A 121 -8.73 -17.74 -11.84
N TYR A 122 -7.71 -16.92 -12.05
CA TYR A 122 -7.70 -15.84 -13.03
C TYR A 122 -6.49 -15.97 -13.97
N LYS A 123 -6.70 -15.62 -15.23
CA LYS A 123 -5.65 -15.52 -16.26
C LYS A 123 -5.65 -14.11 -16.84
N LYS A 124 -4.48 -13.48 -16.83
CA LYS A 124 -4.28 -12.08 -17.23
C LYS A 124 -3.84 -11.97 -18.69
N GLN A 125 -4.21 -10.88 -19.35
CA GLN A 125 -3.71 -10.56 -20.69
C GLN A 125 -2.18 -10.45 -20.66
N LEU A 126 -1.52 -10.81 -21.75
CA LEU A 126 -0.07 -10.66 -21.81
C LEU A 126 0.27 -9.17 -21.76
N VAL A 127 1.37 -8.83 -21.11
CA VAL A 127 1.86 -7.45 -20.99
C VAL A 127 3.29 -7.34 -21.44
N HIS A 128 3.64 -6.14 -21.90
CA HIS A 128 5.01 -5.73 -22.15
C HIS A 128 5.91 -6.11 -20.97
N SER A 129 7.02 -6.77 -21.26
CA SER A 129 8.05 -7.07 -20.26
C SER A 129 9.39 -7.26 -20.94
N LYS A 130 10.49 -7.36 -20.17
CA LYS A 130 11.81 -7.66 -20.74
C LYS A 130 11.86 -8.94 -21.61
N LYS A 131 10.97 -9.90 -21.36
CA LYS A 131 10.85 -11.15 -22.14
C LYS A 131 9.86 -11.06 -23.31
N ARG A 132 9.09 -9.97 -23.38
CA ARG A 132 7.98 -9.72 -24.31
C ARG A 132 7.94 -8.24 -24.66
N ASP A 133 9.06 -7.72 -25.16
CA ASP A 133 9.26 -6.30 -25.43
C ASP A 133 8.48 -5.82 -26.67
N TRP A 134 8.14 -6.74 -27.57
CA TRP A 134 7.28 -6.51 -28.72
C TRP A 134 5.80 -6.25 -28.36
N LEU A 135 5.36 -6.59 -27.14
CA LEU A 135 3.99 -6.31 -26.71
C LEU A 135 3.85 -4.82 -26.39
N GLN A 136 2.73 -4.23 -26.80
CA GLN A 136 2.37 -2.84 -26.54
C GLN A 136 1.37 -2.68 -25.38
N SER A 137 0.75 -3.78 -24.95
CA SER A 137 -0.19 -3.80 -23.83
C SER A 137 0.47 -3.54 -22.47
N LYS A 138 -0.13 -2.64 -21.69
CA LYS A 138 0.15 -2.38 -20.27
C LYS A 138 -1.09 -2.74 -19.45
N GLU A 139 -0.91 -3.23 -18.23
CA GLU A 139 -2.02 -3.43 -17.28
C GLU A 139 -2.32 -2.10 -16.57
N PRO A 140 -3.50 -1.47 -16.78
CA PRO A 140 -3.91 -0.29 -16.03
C PRO A 140 -4.46 -0.69 -14.65
N VAL A 141 -4.70 0.30 -13.78
CA VAL A 141 -5.41 0.08 -12.51
C VAL A 141 -6.90 -0.15 -12.77
N PHE A 142 -7.45 -1.25 -12.27
CA PHE A 142 -8.88 -1.54 -12.42
C PHE A 142 -9.72 -0.57 -11.57
N GLY A 143 -10.79 -0.03 -12.13
CA GLY A 143 -11.73 0.85 -11.42
C GLY A 143 -11.33 2.32 -11.38
N ILE A 144 -10.24 2.71 -12.06
CA ILE A 144 -9.68 4.06 -12.04
C ILE A 144 -10.70 5.16 -12.40
N ASP A 145 -11.67 4.87 -13.27
CA ASP A 145 -12.73 5.80 -13.69
C ASP A 145 -13.68 6.20 -12.54
N SER A 146 -13.68 5.47 -11.42
CA SER A 146 -14.51 5.79 -10.26
C SER A 146 -13.89 6.84 -9.33
N VAL A 147 -12.59 7.08 -9.46
CA VAL A 147 -11.83 7.94 -8.54
C VAL A 147 -12.27 9.38 -8.70
N LYS A 148 -12.61 10.03 -7.59
CA LYS A 148 -12.98 11.44 -7.55
C LYS A 148 -12.28 12.16 -6.41
N ASP A 149 -11.89 13.41 -6.68
CA ASP A 149 -11.25 14.27 -5.70
C ASP A 149 -12.15 14.46 -4.46
N GLY A 150 -11.58 14.28 -3.27
CA GLY A 150 -12.26 14.45 -1.99
C GLY A 150 -13.21 13.32 -1.56
N GLU A 151 -13.60 12.40 -2.45
CA GLU A 151 -14.40 11.23 -2.08
C GLU A 151 -13.52 10.14 -1.42
N PRO A 152 -14.07 9.30 -0.52
CA PRO A 152 -13.37 8.10 -0.04
C PRO A 152 -13.01 7.16 -1.20
N LEU A 153 -11.85 6.54 -1.14
CA LEU A 153 -11.36 5.58 -2.14
C LEU A 153 -11.06 4.25 -1.48
N ILE A 154 -11.71 3.18 -1.94
CA ILE A 154 -11.50 1.83 -1.42
C ILE A 154 -10.45 1.11 -2.28
N ILE A 155 -9.44 0.51 -1.64
CA ILE A 155 -8.49 -0.40 -2.28
C ILE A 155 -8.92 -1.83 -2.00
N THR A 156 -9.20 -2.59 -3.05
CA THR A 156 -9.74 -3.97 -2.98
C THR A 156 -8.73 -5.01 -3.46
N GLU A 157 -8.90 -6.27 -3.03
CA GLU A 157 -8.02 -7.38 -3.42
C GLU A 157 -8.15 -7.74 -4.91
N GLY A 158 -9.39 -7.89 -5.40
CA GLY A 158 -9.66 -8.32 -6.75
C GLY A 158 -10.66 -7.45 -7.51
N VAL A 159 -10.73 -7.68 -8.83
CA VAL A 159 -11.65 -6.96 -9.72
C VAL A 159 -13.13 -7.19 -9.37
N ALA A 160 -13.48 -8.39 -8.87
CA ALA A 160 -14.86 -8.69 -8.49
C ALA A 160 -15.29 -7.90 -7.25
N ASP A 161 -14.41 -7.79 -6.25
CA ASP A 161 -14.64 -6.97 -5.06
C ASP A 161 -14.81 -5.50 -5.43
N CYS A 162 -13.93 -4.99 -6.31
CA CYS A 162 -14.02 -3.63 -6.84
C CYS A 162 -15.37 -3.35 -7.52
N ILE A 163 -15.85 -4.27 -8.36
CA ILE A 163 -17.18 -4.17 -9.00
C ILE A 163 -18.29 -4.14 -7.95
N SER A 164 -18.23 -4.98 -6.93
CA SER A 164 -19.21 -5.00 -5.85
C SER A 164 -19.21 -3.71 -5.03
N VAL A 165 -18.05 -3.10 -4.79
CA VAL A 165 -17.96 -1.79 -4.14
C VAL A 165 -18.57 -0.67 -4.99
N HIS A 166 -18.33 -0.67 -6.31
CA HIS A 166 -18.97 0.31 -7.20
C HIS A 166 -20.47 0.08 -7.33
N GLN A 167 -20.93 -1.18 -7.30
CA GLN A 167 -22.36 -1.49 -7.25
C GLN A 167 -23.01 -0.97 -5.95
N ALA A 168 -22.26 -0.98 -4.85
CA ALA A 168 -22.66 -0.35 -3.58
C ALA A 168 -22.55 1.19 -3.59
N GLY A 169 -22.11 1.80 -4.69
CA GLY A 169 -22.07 3.25 -4.88
C GLY A 169 -20.81 3.95 -4.37
N TYR A 170 -19.73 3.21 -4.10
CA TYR A 170 -18.48 3.80 -3.61
C TYR A 170 -17.35 3.73 -4.65
N PRO A 171 -16.46 4.74 -4.71
CA PRO A 171 -15.24 4.67 -5.51
C PRO A 171 -14.29 3.59 -5.01
N ALA A 172 -13.78 2.76 -5.93
CA ALA A 172 -12.78 1.76 -5.60
C ALA A 172 -11.79 1.52 -6.74
N ILE A 173 -10.64 0.97 -6.35
CA ILE A 173 -9.67 0.43 -7.29
C ILE A 173 -9.18 -0.95 -6.85
N SER A 174 -8.76 -1.77 -7.81
CA SER A 174 -8.02 -3.02 -7.57
C SER A 174 -6.65 -2.91 -8.25
N PRO A 175 -5.57 -2.70 -7.48
CA PRO A 175 -4.25 -2.41 -8.03
C PRO A 175 -3.54 -3.64 -8.58
N VAL A 176 -2.66 -3.40 -9.56
CA VAL A 176 -1.84 -4.41 -10.23
C VAL A 176 -0.70 -4.85 -9.32
N THR A 177 -0.98 -5.84 -8.46
CA THR A 177 -0.04 -6.54 -7.57
C THR A 177 0.63 -5.69 -6.48
N VAL A 178 0.62 -6.23 -5.26
CA VAL A 178 1.19 -5.66 -4.03
C VAL A 178 2.72 -5.48 -4.08
N GLN A 179 3.39 -5.98 -5.13
CA GLN A 179 4.79 -5.68 -5.42
C GLN A 179 4.88 -4.49 -6.36
N PHE A 180 4.74 -3.29 -5.80
CA PHE A 180 4.95 -2.04 -6.51
C PHE A 180 6.38 -2.03 -7.09
N LYS A 181 6.50 -2.28 -8.40
CA LYS A 181 7.66 -1.78 -9.17
C LYS A 181 7.61 -0.26 -9.14
N GLU A 182 8.75 0.43 -9.22
CA GLU A 182 8.82 1.91 -9.13
C GLU A 182 7.81 2.61 -10.05
N ASP A 183 7.62 2.09 -11.28
CA ASP A 183 6.65 2.64 -12.24
C ASP A 183 5.20 2.61 -11.74
N HIS A 184 4.80 1.56 -11.01
CA HIS A 184 3.45 1.44 -10.44
C HIS A 184 3.25 2.34 -9.21
N ALA A 185 4.34 2.71 -8.53
CA ALA A 185 4.28 3.52 -7.33
C ALA A 185 3.89 4.97 -7.64
N HIS A 186 4.46 5.55 -8.71
CA HIS A 186 4.09 6.89 -9.18
C HIS A 186 2.64 6.97 -9.69
N GLU A 187 2.20 5.94 -10.43
CA GLU A 187 0.82 5.84 -10.90
C GLU A 187 -0.15 5.77 -9.71
N MET A 188 0.12 4.93 -8.73
CA MET A 188 -0.71 4.79 -7.53
C MET A 188 -0.73 6.07 -6.68
N TYR A 189 0.39 6.75 -6.50
CA TYR A 189 0.41 8.06 -5.85
C TYR A 189 -0.46 9.07 -6.61
N SER A 190 -0.30 9.13 -7.93
CA SER A 190 -1.03 10.09 -8.78
C SER A 190 -2.54 9.88 -8.74
N ILE A 191 -2.98 8.62 -8.68
CA ILE A 191 -4.39 8.24 -8.54
C ILE A 191 -4.93 8.60 -7.15
N CYS A 192 -4.17 8.31 -6.09
CA CYS A 192 -4.69 8.36 -4.73
C CYS A 192 -4.52 9.72 -4.04
N LYS A 193 -3.59 10.59 -4.48
CA LYS A 193 -3.19 11.81 -3.76
C LYS A 193 -4.32 12.81 -3.50
N ASN A 194 -5.35 12.83 -4.35
CA ASN A 194 -6.49 13.74 -4.22
C ASN A 194 -7.73 13.06 -3.63
N ALA A 195 -7.68 11.75 -3.35
CA ALA A 195 -8.77 11.06 -2.68
C ALA A 195 -8.91 11.56 -1.24
N GLY A 196 -10.12 11.55 -0.70
CA GLY A 196 -10.38 11.93 0.69
C GLY A 196 -9.77 10.94 1.67
N ARG A 197 -10.52 9.88 2.00
CA ARG A 197 -10.02 8.79 2.86
C ARG A 197 -9.72 7.56 2.01
N ILE A 198 -8.48 7.09 2.03
CA ILE A 198 -8.06 5.86 1.35
C ILE A 198 -8.23 4.69 2.33
N VAL A 199 -9.09 3.73 2.01
CA VAL A 199 -9.37 2.57 2.88
C VAL A 199 -9.02 1.27 2.16
N ILE A 200 -8.12 0.49 2.74
CA ILE A 200 -7.72 -0.82 2.25
C ILE A 200 -8.63 -1.86 2.89
N ILE A 201 -9.37 -2.59 2.05
CA ILE A 201 -10.25 -3.68 2.47
C ILE A 201 -9.86 -4.92 1.68
N MET A 202 -9.25 -5.88 2.37
CA MET A 202 -8.80 -7.16 1.82
C MET A 202 -9.61 -8.29 2.42
N ASP A 203 -9.50 -9.49 1.84
CA ASP A 203 -10.19 -10.66 2.33
C ASP A 203 -9.76 -10.99 3.77
N ASN A 204 -10.73 -11.36 4.62
CA ASN A 204 -10.44 -11.83 5.97
C ASN A 204 -10.35 -13.36 5.96
N GLU A 205 -9.15 -13.88 6.22
CA GLU A 205 -8.84 -15.32 6.20
C GLU A 205 -8.19 -15.74 7.52
N THR A 206 -8.45 -16.97 7.98
CA THR A 206 -7.83 -17.54 9.20
C THR A 206 -6.29 -17.50 9.17
N ASN A 207 -5.70 -17.64 7.99
CA ASN A 207 -4.24 -17.60 7.78
C ASN A 207 -3.63 -16.17 7.83
N LYS A 208 -4.47 -15.12 7.98
CA LYS A 208 -4.10 -13.70 7.98
C LYS A 208 -3.39 -13.20 6.70
N ALA A 209 -3.47 -13.93 5.58
CA ALA A 209 -2.78 -13.57 4.35
C ALA A 209 -3.30 -12.24 3.78
N GLY A 210 -4.63 -12.06 3.76
CA GLY A 210 -5.26 -10.80 3.34
C GLY A 210 -4.88 -9.61 4.24
N THR A 211 -4.92 -9.78 5.57
CA THR A 211 -4.48 -8.77 6.53
C THR A 211 -3.01 -8.37 6.34
N LEU A 212 -2.10 -9.34 6.17
CA LEU A 212 -0.69 -9.06 5.91
C LEU A 212 -0.48 -8.38 4.55
N GLY A 213 -1.27 -8.75 3.54
CA GLY A 213 -1.32 -8.09 2.23
C GLY A 213 -1.76 -6.63 2.35
N ALA A 214 -2.82 -6.35 3.12
CA ALA A 214 -3.31 -5.01 3.41
C ALA A 214 -2.25 -4.15 4.10
N VAL A 215 -1.61 -4.68 5.15
CA VAL A 215 -0.54 -3.99 5.89
C VAL A 215 0.63 -3.65 4.97
N ARG A 216 1.11 -4.61 4.17
CA ARG A 216 2.23 -4.37 3.24
C ARG A 216 1.89 -3.32 2.19
N THR A 217 0.67 -3.37 1.66
CA THR A 217 0.15 -2.39 0.71
C THR A 217 0.12 -1.01 1.35
N GLY A 218 -0.46 -0.89 2.54
CA GLY A 218 -0.57 0.35 3.28
C GLY A 218 0.77 0.97 3.63
N LEU A 219 1.72 0.17 4.16
CA LEU A 219 3.08 0.65 4.45
C LEU A 219 3.78 1.16 3.18
N LYS A 220 3.55 0.51 2.03
CA LYS A 220 4.12 0.98 0.76
C LYS A 220 3.49 2.28 0.28
N MET A 221 2.20 2.49 0.53
CA MET A 221 1.51 3.75 0.26
C MET A 221 2.00 4.87 1.20
N GLU A 222 2.27 4.56 2.48
CA GLU A 222 2.89 5.51 3.42
C GLU A 222 4.29 5.95 2.95
N GLU A 223 5.10 5.04 2.41
CA GLU A 223 6.39 5.38 1.79
C GLU A 223 6.26 6.37 0.62
N LEU A 224 5.11 6.39 -0.05
CA LEU A 224 4.79 7.32 -1.14
C LEU A 224 4.19 8.63 -0.64
N GLY A 225 4.04 8.82 0.67
CA GLY A 225 3.47 10.02 1.27
C GLY A 225 1.95 10.04 1.34
N LEU A 226 1.29 8.88 1.19
CA LEU A 226 -0.15 8.75 1.41
C LEU A 226 -0.45 8.34 2.87
N SER A 227 -1.70 8.52 3.32
CA SER A 227 -2.14 8.13 4.67
C SER A 227 -3.30 7.12 4.60
N PRO A 228 -3.01 5.85 4.27
CA PRO A 228 -4.02 4.81 4.12
C PRO A 228 -4.57 4.30 5.47
N TYR A 229 -5.83 3.89 5.45
CA TYR A 229 -6.53 3.22 6.53
C TYR A 229 -6.79 1.76 6.16
N MET A 230 -7.03 0.91 7.15
CA MET A 230 -7.51 -0.45 6.98
C MET A 230 -8.90 -0.59 7.59
N ALA A 231 -9.73 -1.45 6.99
CA ALA A 231 -10.96 -1.91 7.62
C ALA A 231 -11.05 -3.43 7.53
N ASP A 232 -11.38 -4.05 8.65
CA ASP A 232 -11.54 -5.50 8.73
C ASP A 232 -12.97 -5.92 8.42
N ILE A 233 -13.12 -6.87 7.51
CA ILE A 233 -14.41 -7.51 7.24
C ILE A 233 -14.73 -8.42 8.44
N PRO A 234 -15.90 -8.30 9.09
CA PRO A 234 -16.31 -9.24 10.13
C PRO A 234 -16.34 -10.67 9.58
N ARG A 235 -15.56 -11.56 10.20
CA ARG A 235 -15.53 -12.99 9.87
C ARG A 235 -16.10 -13.79 11.04
N PRO A 236 -17.22 -14.50 10.87
CA PRO A 236 -17.67 -15.50 11.84
C PRO A 236 -16.61 -16.58 12.03
N ASP A 237 -16.41 -17.06 13.25
CA ASP A 237 -15.37 -18.04 13.58
C ASP A 237 -15.49 -19.36 12.78
N GLU A 238 -16.69 -19.68 12.32
CA GLU A 238 -17.04 -20.87 11.54
C GLU A 238 -16.58 -20.81 10.08
N LEU A 239 -16.25 -19.63 9.55
CA LEU A 239 -15.86 -19.45 8.15
C LEU A 239 -14.35 -19.26 8.02
N ASP A 240 -13.70 -20.06 7.19
CA ASP A 240 -12.26 -19.93 6.92
C ASP A 240 -11.88 -18.61 6.22
N LYS A 241 -12.82 -18.06 5.45
CA LYS A 241 -12.64 -16.87 4.63
C LYS A 241 -13.95 -16.12 4.44
N VAL A 242 -13.88 -14.79 4.48
CA VAL A 242 -14.92 -13.90 3.95
C VAL A 242 -14.25 -12.92 2.99
N ASP A 243 -14.68 -12.93 1.72
CA ASP A 243 -14.27 -11.95 0.72
C ASP A 243 -15.21 -10.73 0.72
N LEU A 244 -14.72 -9.59 0.23
CA LEU A 244 -15.47 -8.33 0.26
C LEU A 244 -16.74 -8.41 -0.59
N ASN A 245 -16.66 -9.08 -1.74
CA ASN A 245 -17.82 -9.36 -2.56
C ASN A 245 -18.94 -10.08 -1.79
N ASP A 246 -18.62 -11.15 -1.06
CA ASP A 246 -19.58 -11.95 -0.32
C ASP A 246 -20.16 -11.16 0.87
N PHE A 247 -19.35 -10.33 1.54
CA PHE A 247 -19.82 -9.40 2.57
C PHE A 247 -20.84 -8.40 2.02
N ILE A 248 -20.56 -7.76 0.89
CA ILE A 248 -21.48 -6.78 0.26
C ILE A 248 -22.76 -7.47 -0.21
N LYS A 249 -22.62 -8.61 -0.90
CA LYS A 249 -23.74 -9.37 -1.45
C LYS A 249 -24.74 -9.83 -0.39
N THR A 250 -24.26 -10.13 0.82
CA THR A 250 -25.10 -10.57 1.95
C THR A 250 -25.68 -9.40 2.78
N GLY A 251 -25.51 -8.16 2.33
CA GLY A 251 -26.07 -6.97 2.98
C GLY A 251 -25.12 -6.31 4.00
N GLY A 252 -23.82 -6.61 3.93
CA GLY A 252 -22.80 -6.02 4.79
C GLY A 252 -22.73 -4.49 4.67
N ASN A 253 -22.55 -3.82 5.81
CA ASN A 253 -22.52 -2.36 5.88
C ASN A 253 -21.13 -1.79 5.54
N LEU A 254 -20.88 -1.53 4.26
CA LEU A 254 -19.63 -0.94 3.79
C LEU A 254 -19.36 0.46 4.38
N SER A 255 -20.41 1.29 4.56
CA SER A 255 -20.27 2.61 5.20
C SER A 255 -19.74 2.50 6.64
N GLY A 256 -20.16 1.44 7.35
CA GLY A 256 -19.67 1.10 8.68
C GLY A 256 -18.19 0.72 8.67
N LEU A 257 -17.73 -0.06 7.70
CA LEU A 257 -16.32 -0.41 7.54
C LEU A 257 -15.45 0.84 7.29
N ILE A 258 -15.89 1.73 6.40
CA ILE A 258 -15.17 2.99 6.10
C ILE A 258 -15.13 3.91 7.33
N LYS A 259 -16.21 3.97 8.10
CA LYS A 259 -16.29 4.80 9.31
C LYS A 259 -15.38 4.28 10.41
N ASN A 260 -15.33 2.95 10.60
CA ASN A 260 -14.57 2.28 11.65
C ASN A 260 -13.13 1.92 11.21
N SER A 261 -12.72 2.35 10.02
CA SER A 261 -11.37 2.12 9.53
C SER A 261 -10.33 2.81 10.42
N TYR A 262 -9.18 2.19 10.62
CA TYR A 262 -8.08 2.70 11.45
C TYR A 262 -6.80 2.89 10.61
N PRO A 263 -5.88 3.80 10.99
CA PRO A 263 -4.63 4.01 10.26
C PRO A 263 -3.80 2.71 10.15
N VAL A 264 -3.19 2.46 8.98
CA VAL A 264 -2.35 1.26 8.77
C VAL A 264 -1.24 1.14 9.82
N SER A 265 -0.62 2.26 10.18
CA SER A 265 0.47 2.32 11.17
C SER A 265 0.08 1.89 12.58
N GLU A 266 -1.22 1.88 12.92
CA GLU A 266 -1.73 1.39 14.21
C GLU A 266 -1.84 -0.14 14.25
N HIS A 267 -1.76 -0.82 13.11
CA HIS A 267 -1.89 -2.27 13.05
C HIS A 267 -0.67 -2.98 13.68
N PRO A 268 -0.84 -3.99 14.56
CA PRO A 268 0.28 -4.68 15.22
C PRO A 268 1.32 -5.30 14.27
N GLU A 269 0.86 -5.88 13.15
CA GLU A 269 1.76 -6.42 12.13
C GLU A 269 2.55 -5.31 11.41
N ALA A 270 1.96 -4.11 11.25
CA ALA A 270 2.64 -2.97 10.65
C ALA A 270 3.79 -2.52 11.54
N GLN A 271 3.54 -2.40 12.84
CA GLN A 271 4.56 -2.07 13.85
C GLN A 271 5.70 -3.08 13.84
N THR A 272 5.38 -4.38 13.72
CA THR A 272 6.37 -5.46 13.65
C THR A 272 7.22 -5.37 12.39
N ILE A 273 6.60 -5.23 11.22
CA ILE A 273 7.30 -5.10 9.93
C ILE A 273 8.20 -3.86 9.92
N MET A 274 7.70 -2.71 10.40
CA MET A 274 8.51 -1.50 10.51
C MET A 274 9.72 -1.72 11.42
N LYS A 275 9.54 -2.32 12.60
CA LYS A 275 10.62 -2.62 13.54
C LYS A 275 11.69 -3.54 12.93
N GLU A 276 11.30 -4.56 12.18
CA GLU A 276 12.23 -5.45 11.49
C GLU A 276 12.97 -4.76 10.34
N LYS A 277 12.24 -3.98 9.53
CA LYS A 277 12.82 -3.18 8.45
C LYS A 277 13.86 -2.21 8.99
N TRP A 278 13.56 -1.54 10.10
CA TRP A 278 14.49 -0.68 10.82
C TRP A 278 15.72 -1.45 11.29
N LYS A 279 15.56 -2.60 11.96
CA LYS A 279 16.69 -3.45 12.38
C LYS A 279 17.57 -3.87 11.21
N LYS A 280 16.98 -4.20 10.06
CA LYS A 280 17.69 -4.60 8.84
C LYS A 280 18.48 -3.44 8.24
N ILE A 281 17.85 -2.27 8.04
CA ILE A 281 18.52 -1.05 7.58
C ILE A 281 19.70 -0.71 8.49
N THR A 282 19.50 -0.78 9.81
CA THR A 282 20.58 -0.58 10.78
C THR A 282 21.71 -1.58 10.59
N ARG A 283 21.40 -2.88 10.40
CA ARG A 283 22.42 -3.94 10.30
C ARG A 283 23.20 -3.94 8.99
N GLU A 284 22.56 -3.60 7.88
CA GLU A 284 23.13 -3.76 6.53
C GLU A 284 23.72 -2.48 5.96
N LYS A 285 23.14 -1.33 6.29
CA LYS A 285 23.62 -0.05 5.78
C LYS A 285 24.41 0.68 6.83
N LEU A 286 23.82 0.93 8.00
CA LEU A 286 24.48 1.71 9.04
C LEU A 286 25.70 0.97 9.60
N ILE A 287 25.56 -0.25 10.14
CA ILE A 287 26.68 -0.94 10.84
C ILE A 287 27.92 -1.18 9.96
N PRO A 288 27.81 -1.64 8.69
CA PRO A 288 28.98 -1.85 7.84
C PRO A 288 29.62 -0.53 7.42
N GLN A 289 28.82 0.50 7.12
CA GLN A 289 29.33 1.85 6.90
C GLN A 289 30.08 2.37 8.13
N CYS A 290 29.58 2.10 9.35
CA CYS A 290 30.27 2.41 10.62
C CYS A 290 31.57 1.63 10.87
N LYS A 291 31.73 0.47 10.22
CA LYS A 291 32.91 -0.40 10.41
C LYS A 291 33.99 -0.08 9.40
N GLU A 292 33.60 0.24 8.18
CA GLU A 292 34.51 0.48 7.06
C GLU A 292 35.35 1.74 7.27
N VAL A 293 34.77 2.80 7.85
CA VAL A 293 35.57 3.99 8.17
C VAL A 293 36.27 3.87 9.52
N TYR A 294 35.73 3.10 10.46
CA TYR A 294 36.48 2.70 11.66
C TYR A 294 37.79 1.96 11.32
N PHE A 295 37.76 0.97 10.41
CA PHE A 295 38.95 0.20 10.02
C PHE A 295 39.95 0.97 9.13
N SER A 296 39.48 1.94 8.33
CA SER A 296 40.38 2.77 7.50
C SER A 296 41.11 3.87 8.30
N LYS A 297 40.53 4.37 9.40
CA LYS A 297 41.13 5.43 10.22
C LYS A 297 41.98 4.91 11.40
N CYS A 298 41.76 3.69 11.86
CA CYS A 298 42.49 3.12 13.00
C CYS A 298 43.43 1.99 12.55
N GLY A 299 44.70 2.33 12.30
CA GLY A 299 45.76 1.34 12.11
C GLY A 299 45.81 0.32 13.25
N THR A 300 46.12 -0.93 12.92
CA THR A 300 46.09 -2.11 13.79
C THR A 300 46.73 -1.87 15.16
N LYS A 301 45.91 -1.60 16.18
CA LYS A 301 46.31 -1.75 17.59
C LYS A 301 45.26 -2.56 18.33
N LYS A 302 45.60 -3.82 18.60
CA LYS A 302 44.87 -4.70 19.53
C LYS A 302 44.84 -4.03 20.91
N ARG A 303 43.65 -3.69 21.39
CA ARG A 303 43.38 -3.55 22.83
C ARG A 303 42.16 -4.40 23.19
N LYS A 304 42.30 -5.16 24.27
CA LYS A 304 41.27 -6.00 24.87
C LYS A 304 40.36 -5.17 25.80
N SER A 305 39.10 -5.62 25.83
CA SER A 305 38.02 -5.47 26.84
C SER A 305 37.35 -4.12 27.08
N ALA A 306 36.11 -3.96 26.58
CA ALA A 306 34.86 -4.02 27.35
C ALA A 306 33.64 -4.03 26.39
N PRO A 307 32.55 -4.78 26.63
CA PRO A 307 31.37 -4.79 25.75
C PRO A 307 30.33 -3.76 26.22
N LEU A 308 29.94 -2.82 25.35
CA LEU A 308 28.75 -1.98 25.55
C LEU A 308 28.04 -1.73 24.21
N GLN A 309 26.72 -1.97 24.22
CA GLN A 309 25.70 -1.89 23.16
C GLN A 309 25.75 -0.57 22.33
N LYS A 310 25.58 -0.58 20.99
CA LYS A 310 24.39 -0.74 20.10
C LYS A 310 23.37 0.43 20.19
N TYR A 311 23.19 1.17 19.08
CA TYR A 311 22.07 2.06 18.65
C TYR A 311 22.30 3.61 18.62
N PRO A 312 21.74 4.35 17.62
CA PRO A 312 21.85 5.82 17.51
C PRO A 312 21.19 6.62 18.64
N LEU A 313 20.11 6.08 19.23
CA LEU A 313 19.42 6.70 20.37
C LEU A 313 20.34 6.88 21.58
N ASP A 314 21.21 5.90 21.83
CA ASP A 314 22.16 5.93 22.95
C ASP A 314 23.31 6.92 22.73
N ILE A 315 23.48 7.39 21.49
CA ILE A 315 24.49 8.39 21.14
C ILE A 315 23.85 9.76 21.22
N VAL A 316 22.67 9.96 20.60
CA VAL A 316 21.92 11.22 20.72
C VAL A 316 21.68 11.57 22.18
N SER A 317 21.29 10.60 23.02
CA SER A 317 21.05 10.84 24.45
C SER A 317 22.28 11.33 25.21
N ARG A 318 23.50 10.99 24.78
CA ARG A 318 24.76 11.46 25.41
C ARG A 318 25.12 12.90 25.07
N TYR A 319 24.70 13.36 23.89
CA TYR A 319 25.05 14.68 23.36
C TYR A 319 23.90 15.67 23.41
N LEU A 320 22.73 15.24 23.87
CA LEU A 320 21.58 16.12 24.01
C LEU A 320 21.85 17.18 25.08
N PRO A 321 21.57 18.46 24.82
CA PRO A 321 21.65 19.49 25.85
C PRO A 321 20.69 19.17 27.01
N SER A 322 21.09 19.51 28.23
CA SER A 322 20.23 19.35 29.39
C SER A 322 18.99 20.25 29.27
N VAL A 323 17.93 19.92 30.01
CA VAL A 323 16.73 20.78 30.06
C VAL A 323 17.10 22.17 30.56
N GLU A 324 18.02 22.29 31.52
CA GLU A 324 18.56 23.59 31.95
C GLU A 324 19.20 24.37 30.78
N THR A 325 19.98 23.71 29.93
CA THR A 325 20.62 24.36 28.76
C THR A 325 19.59 24.82 27.73
N LEU A 326 18.55 24.01 27.52
CA LEU A 326 17.46 24.31 26.58
C LEU A 326 16.52 25.41 27.06
N THR A 327 16.31 25.50 28.38
CA THR A 327 15.33 26.43 28.98
C THR A 327 15.96 27.67 29.61
N GLY A 328 17.26 27.64 29.92
CA GLY A 328 17.95 28.67 30.71
C GLY A 328 17.63 28.64 32.20
N LEU A 329 16.89 27.65 32.69
CA LEU A 329 16.43 27.54 34.08
C LEU A 329 17.15 26.41 34.82
N ARG A 330 17.62 26.71 36.03
CA ARG A 330 18.31 25.74 36.89
C ARG A 330 17.35 24.63 37.35
N PRO A 331 17.83 23.40 37.63
CA PRO A 331 17.02 22.36 38.25
C PRO A 331 16.29 22.84 39.51
N GLY A 332 15.01 22.48 39.65
CA GLY A 332 14.15 22.89 40.77
C GLY A 332 13.64 24.33 40.72
N THR A 333 13.99 25.12 39.69
CA THR A 333 13.53 26.51 39.53
C THR A 333 12.33 26.64 38.60
N GLN A 334 11.76 27.84 38.57
CA GLN A 334 10.61 28.18 37.74
C GLN A 334 10.91 29.42 36.88
N GLY A 335 10.20 29.55 35.76
CA GLY A 335 10.29 30.66 34.84
C GLY A 335 9.00 30.92 34.05
N ALA A 336 9.09 31.87 33.12
CA ALA A 336 7.98 32.19 32.22
C ALA A 336 7.78 31.10 31.16
N HIS A 337 6.57 30.97 30.65
CA HIS A 337 6.29 30.05 29.55
C HIS A 337 7.02 30.51 28.27
N PRO A 338 7.66 29.61 27.51
CA PRO A 338 8.48 29.98 26.35
C PRO A 338 7.68 30.68 25.23
N VAL A 339 6.43 30.28 25.02
CA VAL A 339 5.53 30.89 24.01
C VAL A 339 4.64 32.00 24.61
N TYR A 340 3.91 31.70 25.69
CA TYR A 340 2.86 32.58 26.22
C TYR A 340 3.32 33.56 27.31
N GLY A 341 4.58 33.48 27.75
CA GLY A 341 5.09 34.28 28.85
C GLY A 341 4.47 33.94 30.22
N SER A 342 4.67 34.80 31.21
CA SER A 342 4.04 34.69 32.52
C SER A 342 4.05 36.04 33.23
N SER A 343 2.96 36.39 33.90
CA SER A 343 2.89 37.57 34.78
C SER A 343 3.63 37.35 36.10
N THR A 344 3.76 36.10 36.55
CA THR A 344 4.39 35.72 37.83
C THR A 344 5.74 35.02 37.64
N GLY A 345 6.08 34.60 36.42
CA GLY A 345 7.30 33.86 36.12
C GLY A 345 7.29 32.41 36.61
N THR A 346 6.13 31.80 36.79
CA THR A 346 5.98 30.46 37.43
C THR A 346 5.37 29.39 36.52
N ASN A 347 5.26 29.66 35.22
CA ASN A 347 4.50 28.82 34.28
C ASN A 347 5.34 27.75 33.58
N LEU A 348 6.66 27.78 33.72
CA LEU A 348 7.58 26.73 33.34
C LEU A 348 8.35 26.30 34.59
N ARG A 349 8.42 25.00 34.87
CA ARG A 349 9.15 24.43 36.00
C ARG A 349 10.09 23.34 35.52
N ILE A 350 11.31 23.32 36.05
CA ILE A 350 12.25 22.21 35.87
C ILE A 350 12.22 21.30 37.10
N SER A 351 12.24 19.98 36.90
CA SER A 351 12.35 19.01 37.99
C SER A 351 13.64 19.23 38.80
N SER A 352 13.65 18.76 40.04
CA SER A 352 14.82 18.90 40.93
C SER A 352 16.04 18.11 40.45
N ASP A 353 15.82 17.02 39.70
CA ASP A 353 16.89 16.25 39.04
C ASP A 353 17.37 16.90 37.72
N GLY A 354 16.66 17.90 37.20
CA GLY A 354 17.03 18.62 35.99
C GLY A 354 16.66 17.92 34.68
N ASP A 355 16.02 16.75 34.74
CA ASP A 355 15.78 15.91 33.55
C ASP A 355 14.44 16.18 32.86
N ARG A 356 13.52 16.88 33.53
CA ARG A 356 12.16 17.12 33.04
C ARG A 356 11.75 18.56 33.18
N TRP A 357 10.90 18.99 32.25
CA TRP A 357 10.19 20.27 32.32
C TRP A 357 8.68 20.06 32.42
N PHE A 358 7.99 21.06 32.97
CA PHE A 358 6.55 21.12 33.12
C PHE A 358 6.06 22.53 32.80
N CYS A 359 5.08 22.66 31.90
CA CYS A 359 4.44 23.92 31.55
C CYS A 359 2.98 23.97 32.01
N TYR A 360 2.57 25.16 32.44
CA TYR A 360 1.21 25.44 32.90
C TYR A 360 0.65 26.62 32.09
N HIS A 361 -0.31 26.35 31.21
CA HIS A 361 -1.02 27.39 30.48
C HIS A 361 -2.52 27.42 30.82
N ARG A 362 -3.18 26.26 30.94
CA ARG A 362 -4.53 26.07 31.54
C ARG A 362 -4.73 24.61 31.97
N GLY A 363 -4.53 24.29 33.25
CA GLY A 363 -4.45 22.88 33.68
C GLY A 363 -3.12 22.24 33.28
N ASN A 364 -2.64 21.26 34.05
CA ASN A 364 -1.28 20.72 33.94
C ASN A 364 -1.07 19.92 32.64
N GLU A 365 -0.77 20.57 31.50
CA GLU A 365 -0.87 19.90 30.20
C GLU A 365 0.47 19.67 29.49
N GLY A 366 1.53 20.44 29.77
CA GLY A 366 2.83 20.27 29.11
C GLY A 366 3.87 19.61 29.99
N ASN A 367 4.45 18.48 29.57
CA ASN A 367 5.66 17.93 30.20
C ASN A 367 6.48 17.07 29.26
N GLY A 368 7.78 16.94 29.56
CA GLY A 368 8.67 16.07 28.79
C GLY A 368 10.11 16.10 29.25
N ASP A 369 10.94 15.36 28.54
CA ASP A 369 12.40 15.44 28.61
C ASP A 369 12.95 16.46 27.59
N ALA A 370 14.27 16.56 27.51
CA ALA A 370 14.97 17.42 26.56
C ALA A 370 14.62 17.11 25.09
N LEU A 371 14.32 15.85 24.75
CA LEU A 371 13.99 15.47 23.39
C LEU A 371 12.58 15.96 23.01
N LYS A 372 11.60 15.79 23.90
CA LYS A 372 10.26 16.33 23.71
C LYS A 372 10.26 17.87 23.67
N TRP A 373 11.11 18.54 24.45
CA TRP A 373 11.29 19.99 24.37
C TRP A 373 11.65 20.46 22.95
N ILE A 374 12.66 19.81 22.34
CA ILE A 374 13.09 20.13 20.97
C ILE A 374 11.94 19.92 19.97
N SER A 375 11.18 18.83 20.12
CA SER A 375 10.06 18.54 19.23
C SER A 375 8.96 19.60 19.29
N VAL A 376 8.61 20.05 20.49
CA VAL A 376 7.54 21.02 20.73
C VAL A 376 7.98 22.44 20.34
N TYR A 377 9.13 22.90 20.85
CA TYR A 377 9.48 24.32 20.81
C TYR A 377 10.51 24.69 19.74
N HIS A 378 11.34 23.74 19.27
CA HIS A 378 12.31 24.04 18.21
C HIS A 378 11.79 23.63 16.83
N LEU A 379 11.04 22.51 16.76
CA LEU A 379 10.58 21.94 15.50
C LEU A 379 9.08 22.09 15.26
N HIS A 380 8.30 22.42 16.29
CA HIS A 380 6.83 22.54 16.24
C HIS A 380 6.14 21.33 15.61
N LEU A 381 6.62 20.12 15.92
CA LEU A 381 6.11 18.88 15.35
C LEU A 381 4.92 18.30 16.12
N ILE A 382 4.82 18.61 17.41
CA ILE A 382 3.78 18.17 18.34
C ILE A 382 3.45 19.29 19.32
N HIS A 383 2.23 19.28 19.86
CA HIS A 383 1.81 20.15 20.96
C HIS A 383 2.34 19.63 22.31
N GLU A 384 2.41 20.51 23.31
CA GLU A 384 2.92 20.20 24.66
C GLU A 384 2.22 19.00 25.33
N SER A 385 0.93 18.84 25.03
CA SER A 385 0.04 17.78 25.55
C SER A 385 0.17 16.44 24.82
N GLU A 386 0.82 16.39 23.66
CA GLU A 386 0.93 15.18 22.84
C GLU A 386 2.16 14.35 23.22
N GLU A 387 2.09 13.03 23.05
CA GLU A 387 3.25 12.16 23.25
C GLU A 387 4.19 12.20 22.03
N LEU A 388 5.50 12.24 22.28
CA LEU A 388 6.50 12.19 21.23
C LEU A 388 6.66 10.76 20.69
N THR A 389 5.90 10.43 19.66
CA THR A 389 5.94 9.09 19.03
C THR A 389 5.96 9.18 17.49
N GLY A 390 6.02 8.02 16.83
CA GLY A 390 5.87 7.91 15.37
C GLY A 390 6.85 8.77 14.55
N SER A 391 6.34 9.44 13.52
CA SER A 391 7.15 10.26 12.61
C SER A 391 7.75 11.50 13.27
N ALA A 392 7.07 12.08 14.28
CA ALA A 392 7.57 13.24 15.00
C ALA A 392 8.83 12.88 15.79
N PHE A 393 8.81 11.74 16.50
CA PHE A 393 9.98 11.22 17.21
C PHE A 393 11.19 11.03 16.29
N LEU A 394 11.00 10.42 15.12
CA LEU A 394 12.08 10.17 14.16
C LEU A 394 12.69 11.47 13.59
N LYS A 395 11.84 12.46 13.27
CA LYS A 395 12.29 13.78 12.82
C LYS A 395 13.07 14.52 13.91
N THR A 396 12.61 14.45 15.16
CA THR A 396 13.29 15.05 16.31
C THR A 396 14.65 14.38 16.58
N ILE A 397 14.74 13.06 16.52
CA ILE A 397 16.01 12.33 16.68
C ILE A 397 17.00 12.70 15.56
N ARG A 398 16.53 12.80 14.32
CA ARG A 398 17.40 13.19 13.19
C ARG A 398 17.90 14.62 13.34
N TYR A 399 17.03 15.54 13.71
CA TYR A 399 17.45 16.92 14.00
C TYR A 399 18.48 16.96 15.13
N ALA A 400 18.23 16.23 16.23
CA ALA A 400 19.15 16.20 17.36
C ALA A 400 20.50 15.56 17.00
N TRP A 401 20.47 14.53 16.15
CA TRP A 401 21.67 13.95 15.55
C TRP A 401 22.47 14.99 14.78
N ASP A 402 21.84 15.67 13.82
CA ASP A 402 22.50 16.65 12.95
C ASP A 402 23.01 17.87 13.73
N THR A 403 22.31 18.26 14.79
CA THR A 403 22.58 19.51 15.52
C THR A 403 23.56 19.33 16.68
N TYR A 404 23.39 18.30 17.51
CA TYR A 404 24.05 18.23 18.81
C TYR A 404 25.16 17.18 18.88
N VAL A 405 25.13 16.16 18.02
CA VAL A 405 26.21 15.17 17.99
C VAL A 405 27.42 15.81 17.28
N PRO A 406 28.60 15.90 17.90
CA PRO A 406 29.78 16.47 17.25
C PRO A 406 30.14 15.67 16.00
N ASP A 407 30.67 16.31 14.96
CA ASP A 407 30.99 15.61 13.70
C ASP A 407 31.95 14.45 13.93
N GLN A 408 32.85 14.54 14.91
CA GLN A 408 33.72 13.44 15.34
C GLN A 408 32.95 12.25 15.95
N ALA A 409 31.84 12.48 16.64
CA ALA A 409 30.96 11.45 17.19
C ALA A 409 29.92 10.96 16.16
N LYS A 410 29.53 11.82 15.20
CA LYS A 410 28.76 11.43 14.02
C LYS A 410 29.60 10.53 13.14
N GLU A 411 30.88 10.86 12.91
CA GLU A 411 31.88 10.08 12.16
C GLU A 411 32.22 8.73 12.81
N VAL A 412 31.73 8.43 14.01
CA VAL A 412 31.81 7.08 14.62
C VAL A 412 30.59 6.22 14.25
N VAL A 413 29.60 6.82 13.58
CA VAL A 413 28.31 6.22 13.17
C VAL A 413 27.99 6.45 11.69
N THR A 414 28.49 7.51 11.06
CA THR A 414 28.44 7.77 9.61
C THR A 414 29.68 7.23 8.89
N ALA A 415 30.62 6.70 9.67
CA ALA A 415 31.91 6.21 9.28
C ALA A 415 32.24 5.01 10.19
#